data_AF-C6ZCN6-F1
#
_entry.id   AF-C6ZCN6-F1
#
_cell.length_a   1.000
_cell.length_b   1.000
_cell.length_c   1.000
_cell.angle_alpha   90.00
_cell.angle_beta   90.00
_cell.angle_gamma   90.00
#
_symmetry.space_group_name_H-M   'P 1'
#
loop_
_entity.id
_entity.type
_entity.pdbx_description
1 polymer ?
#
loop_
_entity_poly.entity_id
_entity_poly.type
_entity_poly.pdbx_seq_one_letter_code
_entity_poly.pdbx_strand_id
1 'polypeptide(L)'
;MNLIMALSTNITLSLILILVAFWLPQLNVYTEKAGPYECGFDPMSSARLPFSMKFFLVAITFLLFDLEIALLLPLPWAMQSPTLMLTLVISLLFLSTLALGLAYEWKQKGLEWTE
;
A
#
# COMPACT_ATOMS: atom_id res chain seq x y z
N MET A 1 21.78 -10.80 14.64
CA MET A 1 22.67 -11.32 13.58
C MET A 1 21.92 -12.22 12.60
N ASN A 2 21.16 -13.22 13.05
CA ASN A 2 20.41 -14.15 12.17
C ASN A 2 19.42 -13.45 11.23
N LEU A 3 18.65 -12.46 11.71
CA LEU A 3 17.74 -11.69 10.85
C LEU A 3 18.49 -10.91 9.76
N ILE A 4 19.61 -10.28 10.11
CA ILE A 4 20.44 -9.53 9.17
C ILE A 4 21.02 -10.49 8.11
N MET A 5 21.44 -11.68 8.52
CA MET A 5 21.90 -12.73 7.58
C MET A 5 20.78 -13.23 6.67
N ALA A 6 19.56 -13.38 7.17
CA ALA A 6 18.41 -13.78 6.35
C ALA A 6 18.04 -12.68 5.33
N LEU A 7 18.02 -11.42 5.75
CA LEU A 7 17.76 -10.30 4.84
C LEU A 7 18.86 -10.15 3.79
N SER A 8 20.12 -10.27 4.17
CA SER A 8 21.24 -10.16 3.23
C SER A 8 21.22 -11.28 2.20
N THR A 9 20.94 -12.52 2.61
CA THR A 9 20.83 -13.66 1.69
C THR A 9 19.66 -13.52 0.71
N ASN A 10 18.50 -13.02 1.15
CA ASN A 10 17.37 -12.76 0.26
C ASN A 10 17.69 -11.69 -0.79
N ILE A 11 18.32 -10.59 -0.36
CA ILE A 11 18.71 -9.50 -1.26
C ILE A 11 19.75 -10.01 -2.27
N THR A 12 20.79 -10.72 -1.83
CA THR A 12 21.82 -11.23 -2.74
C THR A 12 21.25 -12.24 -3.73
N LEU A 13 20.37 -13.13 -3.30
CA LEU A 13 19.71 -14.08 -4.20
C LEU A 13 18.87 -13.36 -5.27
N SER A 14 18.07 -12.36 -4.87
CA SER A 14 17.27 -11.57 -5.82
C SER A 14 18.14 -10.84 -6.85
N LEU A 15 19.27 -10.27 -6.42
CA LEU A 15 20.22 -9.59 -7.31
C LEU A 15 20.91 -10.56 -8.27
N ILE A 16 21.30 -11.75 -7.80
CA ILE A 16 21.89 -12.78 -8.67
C ILE A 16 20.89 -13.21 -9.74
N LEU A 17 19.62 -13.44 -9.38
CA LEU A 17 18.58 -13.80 -10.33
C LEU A 17 18.33 -12.70 -11.37
N ILE A 18 18.31 -11.44 -10.94
CA ILE A 18 18.20 -10.28 -11.84
C ILE A 18 19.40 -10.23 -12.80
N LEU A 19 20.63 -10.41 -12.29
CA LEU A 19 21.83 -10.42 -13.14
C LEU A 19 21.78 -11.55 -14.17
N VAL A 20 21.41 -12.76 -13.76
CA VAL A 20 21.24 -13.88 -14.70
C VAL A 20 20.16 -13.55 -15.74
N ALA A 21 19.03 -12.98 -15.33
CA ALA A 21 17.94 -12.64 -16.24
C ALA A 21 18.31 -11.59 -17.28
N PHE A 22 19.19 -10.63 -16.94
CA PHE A 22 19.64 -9.61 -17.89
C PHE A 22 20.80 -10.06 -18.78
N TRP A 23 21.70 -10.92 -18.28
CA TRP A 23 22.96 -11.26 -18.96
C TRP A 23 22.93 -12.60 -19.70
N LEU A 24 22.05 -13.54 -19.33
CA LEU A 24 21.92 -14.85 -20.00
C LEU A 24 21.25 -14.75 -21.38
N PRO A 25 20.20 -13.94 -21.61
CA PRO A 25 19.51 -13.91 -22.91
C PRO A 25 20.29 -13.16 -23.99
N GLN A 26 20.14 -13.58 -25.24
CA GLN A 26 20.60 -12.80 -26.39
C GLN A 26 19.69 -11.60 -26.63
N LEU A 27 20.25 -10.40 -26.48
CA LEU A 27 19.53 -9.14 -26.67
C LEU A 27 19.63 -8.69 -28.13
N ASN A 28 18.52 -8.75 -28.86
CA ASN A 28 18.34 -8.03 -30.12
C ASN A 28 17.33 -6.90 -29.88
N VAL A 29 17.80 -5.66 -29.88
CA VAL A 29 17.03 -4.44 -29.57
C VAL A 29 16.89 -3.62 -30.84
N TYR A 30 15.65 -3.39 -31.27
CA TYR A 30 15.29 -2.51 -32.38
C TYR A 30 14.00 -1.75 -32.01
N THR A 31 13.70 -0.68 -32.74
CA THR A 31 12.67 0.32 -32.38
C THR A 31 11.30 -0.30 -32.10
N GLU A 32 10.83 -1.20 -32.97
CA GLU A 32 9.52 -1.87 -32.82
C GLU A 32 9.44 -2.75 -31.57
N LYS A 33 10.52 -3.46 -31.21
CA LYS A 33 10.56 -4.32 -30.02
C LYS A 33 10.71 -3.53 -28.71
N ALA A 34 11.25 -2.31 -28.79
CA ALA A 34 11.38 -1.40 -27.67
C ALA A 34 10.16 -0.49 -27.49
N GLY A 35 9.22 -0.49 -28.44
CA GLY A 35 7.99 0.29 -28.40
C GLY A 35 6.96 -0.22 -27.38
N PRO A 36 5.98 0.62 -27.00
CA PRO A 36 4.88 0.20 -26.13
C PRO A 36 3.98 -0.81 -26.85
N TYR A 37 3.51 -1.81 -26.10
CA TYR A 37 2.60 -2.83 -26.64
C TYR A 37 1.13 -2.40 -26.43
N GLU A 38 0.42 -2.09 -27.51
CA GLU A 38 -1.04 -1.83 -27.51
C GLU A 38 -1.77 -2.87 -28.38
N CYS A 39 -1.71 -4.14 -27.96
CA CYS A 39 -2.36 -5.27 -28.65
C CYS A 39 -1.98 -5.44 -30.13
N GLY A 40 -0.76 -5.02 -30.51
CA GLY A 40 -0.27 -5.07 -31.90
C GLY A 40 -0.61 -3.83 -32.74
N PHE A 41 -1.17 -2.78 -32.14
CA PHE A 41 -1.41 -1.49 -32.77
C PHE A 41 -0.47 -0.41 -32.23
N ASP A 42 -0.29 0.65 -33.01
CA ASP A 42 0.39 1.86 -32.54
C ASP A 42 -0.47 2.56 -31.49
N PRO A 43 0.15 3.11 -30.43
CA PRO A 43 -0.59 3.71 -29.35
C PRO A 43 -1.34 4.96 -29.80
N MET A 44 -2.65 4.99 -29.53
CA MET A 44 -3.52 6.10 -29.96
C MET A 44 -3.28 7.37 -29.13
N SER A 45 -2.78 7.23 -27.91
CA SER A 45 -2.43 8.33 -27.01
C SER A 45 -1.41 7.88 -25.96
N SER A 46 -0.91 8.80 -25.14
CA SER A 46 -0.03 8.44 -24.04
C SER A 46 -0.77 7.62 -22.96
N ALA A 47 -0.15 6.55 -22.46
CA ALA A 47 -0.66 5.78 -21.32
C ALA A 47 -0.78 6.59 -20.00
N ARG A 48 -0.24 7.82 -19.96
CA ARG A 48 -0.39 8.74 -18.82
C ARG A 48 -1.77 9.41 -18.89
N LEU A 49 -2.76 8.71 -18.37
CA LEU A 49 -4.14 9.19 -18.28
C LEU A 49 -4.32 10.13 -17.08
N PRO A 50 -5.27 11.09 -17.14
CA PRO A 50 -5.66 11.86 -15.98
C PRO A 50 -6.16 10.93 -14.88
N PHE A 51 -5.65 11.12 -13.66
CA PHE A 51 -5.95 10.27 -12.52
C PHE A 51 -7.36 10.53 -11.98
N SER A 52 -8.07 9.47 -11.60
CA SER A 52 -9.41 9.62 -11.02
C SER A 52 -9.31 10.17 -9.58
N MET A 53 -10.11 11.19 -9.27
CA MET A 53 -10.18 11.76 -7.91
C MET A 53 -10.68 10.76 -6.85
N LYS A 54 -11.41 9.71 -7.26
CA LYS A 54 -11.91 8.67 -6.35
C LYS A 54 -10.78 7.85 -5.73
N PHE A 55 -9.83 7.40 -6.54
CA PHE A 55 -8.63 6.70 -6.02
C PHE A 55 -7.79 7.60 -5.11
N PHE A 56 -7.77 8.91 -5.37
CA PHE A 56 -7.10 9.87 -4.51
C PHE A 56 -7.76 9.96 -3.13
N LEU A 57 -9.10 10.02 -3.08
CA LEU A 57 -9.85 10.05 -1.83
C LEU A 57 -9.57 8.80 -0.97
N VAL A 58 -9.61 7.62 -1.59
CA VAL A 58 -9.31 6.34 -0.93
C VAL A 58 -7.87 6.32 -0.39
N ALA A 59 -6.90 6.89 -1.12
CA ALA A 59 -5.52 6.97 -0.64
C ALA A 59 -5.37 7.87 0.60
N ILE A 60 -6.09 8.98 0.66
CA ILE A 60 -6.09 9.86 1.85
C ILE A 60 -6.74 9.15 3.03
N THR A 61 -7.88 8.48 2.82
CA THR A 61 -8.59 7.82 3.92
C THR A 61 -7.81 6.61 4.43
N PHE A 62 -7.15 5.86 3.54
CA PHE A 62 -6.15 4.86 3.93
C PHE A 62 -5.03 5.45 4.79
N LEU A 63 -4.46 6.60 4.42
CA LEU A 63 -3.38 7.24 5.17
C LEU A 63 -3.82 7.68 6.58
N LEU A 64 -5.04 8.20 6.71
CA LEU A 64 -5.60 8.56 8.01
C LEU A 64 -5.85 7.32 8.89
N PHE A 65 -6.44 6.26 8.33
CA PHE A 65 -6.66 5.01 9.06
C PHE A 65 -5.35 4.31 9.43
N ASP A 66 -4.30 4.38 8.61
CA ASP A 66 -2.98 3.81 8.93
C ASP A 66 -2.35 4.50 10.15
N LEU A 67 -2.47 5.84 10.24
CA LEU A 67 -2.06 6.60 11.42
C LEU A 67 -2.85 6.19 12.67
N GLU A 68 -4.16 5.98 12.55
CA GLU A 68 -4.98 5.52 13.68
C GLU A 68 -4.64 4.09 14.11
N ILE A 69 -4.36 3.19 13.17
CA ILE A 69 -3.90 1.83 13.47
C ILE A 69 -2.53 1.84 14.17
N ALA A 70 -1.61 2.72 13.74
CA ALA A 70 -0.33 2.89 14.42
C ALA A 70 -0.50 3.31 15.89
N LEU A 71 -1.51 4.13 16.19
CA LEU A 71 -1.87 4.52 17.56
C LEU A 71 -2.53 3.39 18.36
N LEU A 72 -3.20 2.43 17.70
CA LEU A 72 -3.78 1.24 18.33
C LEU A 72 -2.76 0.10 18.56
N LEU A 73 -1.67 0.05 17.80
CA LEU A 73 -0.64 -0.98 17.90
C LEU A 73 -0.06 -1.19 19.32
N PRO A 74 0.15 -0.18 20.18
CA PRO A 74 0.66 -0.38 21.54
C PRO A 74 -0.35 -0.93 22.55
N LEU A 75 -1.60 -1.20 22.16
CA LEU A 75 -2.64 -1.71 23.08
C LEU A 75 -2.25 -2.98 23.87
N PRO A 76 -1.59 -4.00 23.28
CA PRO A 76 -1.19 -5.20 24.03
C PRO A 76 -0.26 -4.88 25.22
N TRP A 77 0.60 -3.86 25.08
CA TRP A 77 1.44 -3.39 26.17
C TRP A 77 0.66 -2.52 27.16
N ALA A 78 -0.26 -1.69 26.67
CA ALA A 78 -1.12 -0.85 27.53
C ALA A 78 -2.05 -1.67 28.44
N MET A 79 -2.43 -2.89 28.05
CA MET A 79 -3.21 -3.81 28.88
C MET A 79 -2.50 -4.24 30.17
N GLN A 80 -1.17 -4.12 30.23
CA GLN A 80 -0.37 -4.46 31.42
C GLN A 80 -0.24 -3.28 32.41
N SER A 81 -0.85 -2.13 32.11
CA SER A 81 -0.80 -0.95 32.97
C SER A 81 -1.59 -1.15 34.28
N PRO A 82 -1.19 -0.48 35.38
CA PRO A 82 -1.90 -0.56 36.66
C PRO A 82 -3.32 0.02 36.59
N THR A 83 -3.63 0.85 35.59
CA THR A 83 -4.93 1.51 35.40
C THR A 83 -5.71 0.91 34.23
N LEU A 84 -6.05 -0.38 34.31
CA LEU A 84 -6.72 -1.12 33.23
C LEU A 84 -8.06 -0.51 32.80
N MET A 85 -8.87 -0.02 33.75
CA MET A 85 -10.16 0.60 33.42
C MET A 85 -10.00 1.86 32.57
N LEU A 86 -8.98 2.68 32.87
CA LEU A 86 -8.71 3.90 32.11
C LEU A 86 -8.24 3.57 30.69
N THR A 87 -7.32 2.61 30.53
CA THR A 87 -6.84 2.20 29.21
C THR A 87 -7.94 1.57 28.35
N LEU A 88 -8.86 0.82 28.97
CA LEU A 88 -10.02 0.27 28.29
C LEU A 88 -10.98 1.38 27.82
N VAL A 89 -11.27 2.38 28.65
CA VAL A 89 -12.14 3.50 28.27
C VAL A 89 -11.52 4.33 27.13
N ILE A 90 -10.23 4.67 27.22
CA ILE A 90 -9.54 5.44 26.18
C ILE A 90 -9.49 4.66 24.87
N SER A 91 -9.18 3.36 24.91
CA SER A 91 -9.12 2.54 23.70
C SER A 91 -10.48 2.36 23.02
N LEU A 92 -11.56 2.16 23.79
CA LEU A 92 -12.91 2.13 23.25
C LEU A 92 -13.33 3.49 22.65
N LEU A 93 -12.98 4.59 23.30
CA LEU A 93 -13.23 5.93 22.77
C LEU A 93 -12.50 6.13 21.43
N PHE A 94 -11.24 5.73 21.35
CA PHE A 94 -10.46 5.81 20.11
C PHE A 94 -11.01 4.90 18.99
N LEU A 95 -11.46 3.68 19.32
CA LEU A 95 -12.13 2.81 18.35
C LEU A 95 -13.45 3.42 17.86
N SER A 96 -14.18 4.11 18.75
CA SER A 96 -15.44 4.78 18.37
C SER A 96 -15.20 5.94 17.40
N THR A 97 -14.10 6.69 17.54
CA THR A 97 -13.76 7.77 16.60
C THR A 97 -13.45 7.23 15.21
N LEU A 98 -12.72 6.11 15.12
CA LEU A 98 -12.43 5.43 13.86
C LEU A 98 -13.72 4.97 13.17
N ALA A 99 -14.62 4.32 13.92
CA ALA A 99 -15.91 3.86 13.41
C ALA A 99 -16.80 5.03 12.93
N LEU A 100 -16.80 6.16 13.65
CA LEU A 100 -17.55 7.35 13.27
C LEU A 100 -16.98 8.03 12.02
N GLY A 101 -15.65 8.09 11.88
CA GLY A 101 -14.99 8.61 10.69
C GLY A 101 -15.37 7.82 9.44
N LEU A 102 -15.30 6.48 9.52
CA LEU A 102 -15.71 5.59 8.45
C LEU A 102 -17.20 5.74 8.11
N ALA A 103 -18.07 5.77 9.12
CA ALA A 103 -19.50 5.95 8.92
C ALA A 103 -19.84 7.28 8.24
N TYR A 104 -19.10 8.35 8.57
CA TYR A 104 -19.25 9.65 7.93
C TYR A 104 -18.83 9.60 6.45
N GLU A 105 -17.67 9.04 6.14
CA GLU A 105 -17.19 8.91 4.76
C GLU A 105 -18.14 8.08 3.90
N TRP A 106 -18.66 6.98 4.44
CA TRP A 106 -19.66 6.15 3.78
C TRP A 106 -20.93 6.96 3.50
N LYS A 107 -21.46 7.66 4.51
CA LYS A 107 -22.69 8.48 4.34
C LYS A 107 -22.52 9.57 3.28
N GLN A 108 -21.32 10.13 3.15
CA GLN A 108 -20.99 11.15 2.14
C GLN A 108 -20.70 10.56 0.76
N LYS A 109 -20.90 9.26 0.56
CA LYS A 109 -20.68 8.57 -0.72
C LYS A 109 -19.23 8.65 -1.22
N GLY A 110 -18.27 8.93 -0.34
CA GLY A 110 -16.84 8.97 -0.69
C GLY A 110 -16.34 7.60 -1.18
N LEU A 111 -16.96 6.53 -0.67
CA LEU A 111 -16.66 5.14 -1.01
C LEU A 111 -17.60 4.56 -2.08
N GLU A 112 -18.61 5.31 -2.54
CA GLU A 112 -19.53 4.81 -3.58
C GLU A 112 -18.86 4.88 -4.96
N TRP A 113 -18.79 3.71 -5.60
CA TRP A 113 -18.32 3.61 -6.97
C TRP A 113 -19.55 3.63 -7.86
N THR A 114 -19.85 4.80 -8.44
CA THR A 114 -20.64 4.82 -9.67
C THR A 114 -19.79 4.25 -10.79
N GLU A 115 -20.28 3.20 -11.44
CA GLU A 115 -19.82 2.79 -12.77
C GLU A 115 -19.87 3.97 -13.75
#